data_AF-A0A351Y4E1-F1
#
_entry.id   AF-A0A351Y4E1-F1
#
_cell.length_a   1.000
_cell.length_b   1.000
_cell.length_c   1.000
_cell.angle_alpha   90.00
_cell.angle_beta   90.00
_cell.angle_gamma   90.00
#
_symmetry.space_group_name_H-M   'P 1'
#
loop_
_entity.id
_entity.type
_entity.pdbx_description
1 polymer ?
#
loop_
_entity_poly.entity_id
_entity_poly.type
_entity_poly.pdbx_seq_one_letter_code
_entity_poly.pdbx_strand_id
1 'polypeptide(L)' 'MSAGLLADIKNTVIMYNGYVPILPYFSCSAGFTRSAKEKRGWNDTPYLQSKLDFAACFDFN' A
#
# COMPACT_ATOMS: atom_id res chain seq x y z
N MET A 1 15.60 9.47 6.83
CA MET A 1 15.44 8.00 6.95
C MET A 1 16.64 7.48 7.72
N SER A 2 16.45 6.84 8.87
CA SER A 2 17.56 6.34 9.69
C SER A 2 18.19 5.12 9.01
N ALA A 3 19.52 5.07 8.93
CA ALA A 3 20.26 4.02 8.25
C ALA A 3 20.04 2.60 8.83
N GLY A 4 19.55 2.50 10.06
CA GLY A 4 19.26 1.21 10.73
C GLY A 4 18.09 0.44 10.11
N LEU A 5 17.00 1.13 9.73
CA LEU A 5 15.79 0.44 9.23
C LEU A 5 16.06 -0.38 7.97
N LEU A 6 16.86 0.15 7.05
CA LEU A 6 17.20 -0.55 5.79
C LEU A 6 18.09 -1.77 6.01
N ALA A 7 18.93 -1.76 7.05
CA ALA A 7 19.74 -2.91 7.41
C ALA A 7 18.87 -4.04 8.00
N ASP A 8 17.87 -3.69 8.81
CA ASP A 8 16.98 -4.64 9.48
C ASP A 8 16.01 -5.34 8.53
N ILE A 9 15.59 -4.66 7.45
CA ILE A 9 14.68 -5.23 6.44
C ILE A 9 15.42 -5.75 5.20
N LYS A 10 16.76 -5.80 5.24
CA LYS A 10 17.57 -6.26 4.10
C LYS A 10 17.22 -7.71 3.79
N ASN A 11 16.79 -7.97 2.55
CA ASN A 11 16.30 -9.27 2.05
C ASN A 11 14.88 -9.68 2.49
N THR A 12 14.11 -8.80 3.12
CA THR A 12 12.69 -9.05 3.40
C THR A 12 11.84 -8.62 2.21
N VAL A 13 10.95 -9.51 1.75
CA VAL A 13 10.01 -9.23 0.66
C VAL A 13 8.60 -9.58 1.12
N ILE A 14 7.64 -8.72 0.80
CA ILE A 14 6.23 -9.00 1.04
C ILE A 14 5.75 -9.97 -0.03
N MET A 15 5.10 -11.06 0.39
CA MET A 15 4.56 -12.09 -0.49
C MET A 15 3.06 -12.22 -0.27
N TYR A 16 2.32 -12.57 -1.32
CA TYR A 16 0.92 -12.97 -1.22
C TYR A 16 0.74 -14.29 -1.95
N ASN A 17 0.21 -15.32 -1.28
CA ASN A 17 0.03 -16.67 -1.85
C ASN A 17 1.23 -17.19 -2.66
N GLY A 18 2.45 -16.97 -2.17
CA GLY A 18 3.68 -17.51 -2.79
C GLY A 18 4.24 -16.71 -3.97
N TYR A 19 3.65 -15.58 -4.36
CA TYR A 19 4.20 -14.67 -5.37
C TYR A 19 4.49 -13.28 -4.82
N VAL A 20 5.34 -12.53 -5.53
CA VAL A 20 5.64 -11.12 -5.23
C VAL A 20 4.51 -10.26 -5.80
N PRO A 21 3.67 -9.62 -4.95
CA PRO A 21 2.53 -8.84 -5.40
C PRO A 21 2.95 -7.45 -5.90
N ILE A 22 2.03 -6.77 -6.60
CA ILE A 22 2.21 -5.35 -6.93
C ILE A 22 1.91 -4.52 -5.67
N LEU A 23 2.87 -3.69 -5.24
CA LEU A 23 2.77 -2.91 -4.02
C LEU A 23 2.76 -1.41 -4.34
N PRO A 24 1.63 -0.86 -4.82
CA PRO A 24 1.52 0.57 -5.03
C PRO A 24 1.57 1.28 -3.67
N TYR A 25 2.33 2.36 -3.62
CA TYR A 25 2.38 3.26 -2.48
C TYR A 25 2.05 4.67 -2.95
N PHE A 26 1.61 5.52 -2.02
CA PHE A 26 1.29 6.91 -2.26
C PHE A 26 1.57 7.70 -0.97
N SER A 27 1.71 9.01 -1.09
CA SER A 27 2.09 9.86 0.05
C SER A 27 0.97 10.04 1.06
N CYS A 28 -0.29 10.16 0.61
CA CYS A 28 -1.42 10.40 1.50
C CYS A 28 -2.79 9.96 0.97
N SER A 29 -3.73 9.71 1.88
CA SER A 29 -5.10 9.26 1.59
C SER A 29 -6.19 10.14 2.23
N ALA A 30 -7.37 10.17 1.60
CA ALA A 30 -8.54 10.96 2.01
C ALA A 30 -9.30 10.38 3.21
N GLY A 31 -8.58 9.75 4.13
CA GLY A 31 -9.16 8.95 5.22
C GLY A 31 -9.50 7.51 4.84
N PHE A 32 -9.20 7.14 3.60
CA PHE A 32 -9.34 5.77 3.12
C PHE A 32 -8.43 5.51 1.91
N THR A 33 -7.99 4.27 1.82
CA THR A 33 -7.37 3.69 0.63
C THR A 33 -8.46 3.14 -0.30
N ARG A 34 -8.19 3.18 -1.61
CA ARG A 34 -9.08 2.59 -2.62
C ARG A 34 -8.54 1.25 -3.08
N SER A 35 -9.44 0.31 -3.35
CA SER A 35 -9.04 -0.94 -3.98
C SER A 35 -8.44 -0.68 -5.35
N ALA A 36 -7.57 -1.58 -5.80
CA ALA A 36 -7.00 -1.47 -7.14
C ALA A 36 -8.07 -1.65 -8.24
N LYS A 37 -9.16 -2.37 -7.94
CA LYS A 37 -10.33 -2.45 -8.82
C LYS A 37 -10.99 -1.09 -9.01
N GLU A 38 -11.26 -0.36 -7.92
CA GLU A 38 -11.90 0.97 -7.99
C GLU A 38 -10.99 2.03 -8.62
N LYS A 39 -9.68 1.97 -8.38
CA LYS A 39 -8.74 3.00 -8.85
C LYS A 39 -8.19 2.73 -10.26
N ARG A 40 -7.97 1.47 -10.62
CA ARG A 40 -7.29 1.06 -11.86
C ARG A 40 -7.99 -0.06 -12.64
N GLY A 41 -9.13 -0.57 -12.16
CA GLY A 41 -9.86 -1.67 -12.82
C GLY A 41 -9.21 -3.05 -12.67
N TRP A 42 -8.21 -3.20 -11.80
CA TRP A 42 -7.52 -4.49 -11.61
C TRP A 42 -8.38 -5.45 -10.79
N ASN A 43 -8.75 -6.59 -11.39
CA ASN A 43 -9.57 -7.62 -10.73
C ASN A 43 -8.71 -8.68 -10.02
N ASP A 44 -7.49 -8.93 -10.48
CA ASP A 44 -6.61 -10.00 -9.98
C ASP A 44 -5.67 -9.53 -8.85
N THR A 45 -6.15 -8.61 -8.01
CA THR A 45 -5.39 -8.04 -6.89
C THR A 45 -6.20 -8.13 -5.60
N PRO A 46 -6.49 -9.34 -5.08
CA PRO A 46 -7.32 -9.54 -3.90
C PRO A 46 -6.73 -8.91 -2.63
N TYR A 47 -5.43 -8.61 -2.62
CA TYR A 47 -4.71 -7.96 -1.53
C TYR A 47 -4.79 -6.42 -1.55
N LEU A 48 -5.22 -5.79 -2.65
CA LEU A 48 -5.39 -4.34 -2.75
C LEU A 48 -6.86 -3.97 -2.56
N GLN A 49 -7.33 -4.03 -1.32
CA GLN A 49 -8.71 -3.73 -0.94
C GLN A 49 -8.83 -2.34 -0.30
N SER A 50 -10.01 -1.74 -0.41
CA SER A 50 -10.33 -0.50 0.29
C SER A 50 -10.29 -0.70 1.80
N LYS A 51 -9.61 0.22 2.49
CA LYS A 51 -9.45 0.24 3.95
C LYS A 51 -9.49 1.67 4.45
N LEU A 52 -10.06 1.87 5.64
CA LEU A 52 -9.95 3.14 6.35
C LEU A 52 -8.47 3.43 6.66
N ASP A 53 -8.11 4.70 6.57
CA ASP A 53 -6.79 5.19 6.92
C ASP A 53 -6.97 6.35 7.91
N PHE A 54 -6.64 6.07 9.17
CA PHE A 54 -6.80 7.05 10.25
C PHE A 54 -5.75 8.16 10.23
N ALA A 55 -4.71 8.02 9.39
CA ALA A 55 -3.69 9.03 9.17
C ALA A 55 -4.02 9.87 7.90
N ALA A 56 -5.28 10.29 7.79
CA ALA A 56 -5.74 11.10 6.66
C ALA A 56 -4.93 12.40 6.54
N CYS A 57 -4.69 12.87 5.31
CA CYS A 57 -4.24 14.25 5.13
C CYS A 57 -5.33 15.23 5.52
N PHE A 58 -4.88 16.34 6.10
CA PHE A 58 -5.74 17.43 6.49
C PHE A 58 -6.18 18.32 5.31
N ASP A 59 -5.42 18.29 4.20
CA ASP A 59 -5.73 19.02 2.97
C ASP A 59 -5.93 18.06 1.78
N PHE A 60 -7.20 17.75 1.48
CA PHE A 60 -7.64 17.19 0.20
C PHE A 60 -8.33 18.29 -0.59
N ASN A 61 -7.53 19.16 -1.22
CA ASN A 61 -8.03 20.08 -2.24
C ASN A 61 -8.04 19.39 -3.62
#